data_AF-A0A7C7VUW5-F1
#
_entry.id   AF-A0A7C7VUW5-F1
#
_cell.length_a   1.000
_cell.length_b   1.000
_cell.length_c   1.000
_cell.angle_alpha   90.00
_cell.angle_beta   90.00
_cell.angle_gamma   90.00
#
_symmetry.space_group_name_H-M   'P 1'
#
loop_
_entity.id
_entity.type
_entity.pdbx_description
1 polymer ?
#
loop_
_entity_poly.entity_id
_entity_poly.type
_entity_poly.pdbx_seq_one_letter_code
_entity_poly.pdbx_strand_id
1 'polypeptide(L)'
;MKTTWTLPQAIRIYRQYGAELGLPGFAVERAVEAAVPVETTAETRVGRLLERRLHTRPEVCIERARYCTASMRETQGEPQVIRQAKALAHVLANLTVHIEPYELIVGAITGKVLGAGVYPEGIGFRVEGELETIGFREPNPFTVSDEQLWELREEIFPYWRGRTLEDAARARWSPEVSNVMEQAV
;
A
#
# COMPACT_ATOMS: atom_id res chain seq x y z
N MET A 1 -1.04 -12.56 -5.66
CA MET A 1 -2.44 -12.27 -6.05
C MET A 1 -2.33 -10.94 -6.75
N LYS A 2 -1.77 -10.91 -7.96
CA LYS A 2 -1.95 -9.73 -8.80
C LYS A 2 -3.46 -9.60 -8.93
N THR A 3 -4.05 -8.64 -8.23
CA THR A 3 -5.44 -8.29 -8.46
C THR A 3 -5.42 -7.61 -9.82
N THR A 4 -5.49 -8.40 -10.89
CA THR A 4 -5.77 -7.91 -12.24
C THR A 4 -7.13 -7.22 -12.31
N TRP A 5 -7.97 -7.45 -11.29
CA TRP A 5 -9.17 -6.69 -11.02
C TRP A 5 -8.84 -5.25 -10.63
N THR A 6 -9.28 -4.31 -11.46
CA THR A 6 -9.42 -2.92 -11.05
C THR A 6 -10.41 -2.85 -9.87
N LEU A 7 -10.28 -1.83 -9.01
CA LEU A 7 -11.21 -1.64 -7.90
C LEU A 7 -12.70 -1.67 -8.33
N PRO A 8 -13.10 -1.08 -9.47
CA PRO A 8 -14.46 -1.24 -10.01
C PRO A 8 -14.86 -2.69 -10.32
N GLN A 9 -13.96 -3.48 -10.90
CA GLN A 9 -14.22 -4.90 -11.18
C GLN A 9 -14.35 -5.70 -9.88
N ALA A 10 -13.50 -5.42 -8.90
CA ALA A 10 -13.59 -6.02 -7.57
C ALA A 10 -14.94 -5.70 -6.91
N ILE A 11 -15.38 -4.43 -6.91
CA ILE A 11 -16.69 -4.02 -6.37
C ILE A 11 -17.84 -4.77 -7.04
N ARG A 12 -17.81 -4.91 -8.38
CA ARG A 12 -18.84 -5.65 -9.12
C ARG A 12 -18.88 -7.12 -8.73
N ILE A 13 -17.71 -7.77 -8.69
CA ILE A 13 -17.58 -9.18 -8.31
C ILE A 13 -18.06 -9.40 -6.88
N TYR A 14 -17.64 -8.55 -5.93
CA TYR A 14 -18.09 -8.64 -4.54
C TYR A 14 -19.59 -8.44 -4.36
N ARG A 15 -20.21 -7.55 -5.15
CA ARG A 15 -21.68 -7.38 -5.15
C ARG A 15 -22.40 -8.60 -5.70
N GLN A 16 -21.90 -9.17 -6.79
CA GLN A 16 -22.48 -10.35 -7.42
C GLN A 16 -22.35 -11.58 -6.51
N TYR A 17 -21.15 -11.89 -6.04
CA TYR A 17 -20.91 -12.99 -5.10
C TYR A 17 -21.62 -12.78 -3.76
N GLY A 18 -21.68 -11.55 -3.27
CA GLY A 18 -22.43 -11.21 -2.05
C GLY A 18 -23.92 -11.53 -2.19
N ALA A 19 -24.51 -11.21 -3.35
CA ALA A 19 -25.90 -11.56 -3.64
C ALA A 19 -26.12 -13.08 -3.75
N GLU A 20 -25.19 -13.81 -4.38
CA GLU A 20 -25.25 -15.27 -4.49
C GLU A 20 -25.15 -15.98 -3.13
N LEU A 21 -24.40 -15.41 -2.17
CA LEU A 21 -24.28 -15.90 -0.81
C LEU A 21 -25.40 -15.44 0.13
N GLY A 22 -26.41 -14.71 -0.38
CA GLY A 22 -27.50 -14.16 0.42
C GLY A 22 -27.03 -13.13 1.46
N LEU A 23 -25.81 -12.59 1.30
CA LEU A 23 -25.34 -11.50 2.14
C LEU A 23 -26.17 -10.27 1.81
N PRO A 24 -26.60 -9.49 2.83
CA PRO A 24 -27.28 -8.23 2.56
C PRO A 24 -26.37 -7.39 1.66
N GLY A 25 -26.88 -7.02 0.48
CA GLY A 25 -26.18 -6.05 -0.35
C GLY A 25 -25.86 -4.83 0.51
N PHE A 26 -24.66 -4.27 0.37
CA PHE A 26 -24.35 -2.97 0.96
C PHE A 26 -25.19 -1.90 0.26
N ALA A 27 -26.50 -1.89 0.50
CA ALA A 27 -27.32 -0.72 0.30
C ALA A 27 -26.76 0.30 1.28
N VAL A 28 -26.03 1.26 0.74
CA VAL A 28 -25.59 2.43 1.47
C VAL A 28 -26.87 3.25 1.70
N GLU A 29 -27.72 2.81 2.64
CA GLU A 29 -29.02 3.43 2.94
C GLU A 29 -28.88 4.85 3.47
N ARG A 30 -27.67 5.20 3.92
CA ARG A 30 -27.22 6.57 4.01
C ARG A 30 -26.04 6.72 3.08
N ALA A 31 -26.24 7.44 1.98
CA ALA A 31 -25.21 8.39 1.58
C ALA A 31 -24.79 9.08 2.87
N VAL A 32 -23.55 8.87 3.30
CA VAL A 32 -22.96 9.71 4.35
C VAL A 32 -23.35 11.10 3.93
N GLU A 33 -24.14 11.82 4.74
CA GLU A 33 -24.55 13.20 4.44
C GLU A 33 -23.30 13.85 3.87
N ALA A 34 -23.35 14.19 2.58
CA ALA A 34 -22.16 14.56 1.84
C ALA A 34 -21.46 15.57 2.72
N ALA A 35 -20.25 15.22 3.19
CA ALA A 35 -19.59 15.95 4.26
C ALA A 35 -19.78 17.42 3.95
N VAL A 36 -20.44 18.16 4.86
CA VAL A 36 -20.82 19.57 4.64
C VAL A 36 -19.67 20.20 3.88
N PRO A 37 -19.87 20.68 2.63
CA PRO A 37 -18.77 21.13 1.81
C PRO A 37 -18.01 22.14 2.65
N VAL A 38 -16.83 21.77 3.11
CA VAL A 38 -16.04 22.68 3.92
C VAL A 38 -15.54 23.67 2.89
N GLU A 39 -16.19 24.83 2.81
CA GLU A 39 -15.66 26.01 2.15
C GLU A 39 -14.28 26.25 2.77
N THR A 40 -13.26 25.74 2.09
CA THR A 40 -11.89 25.77 2.57
C THR A 40 -11.19 26.87 1.81
N THR A 41 -11.34 28.08 2.33
CA THR A 41 -10.46 29.16 1.89
C THR A 41 -9.05 28.85 2.42
N ALA A 42 -8.03 29.12 1.61
CA ALA A 42 -6.61 29.02 2.00
C ALA A 42 -6.22 30.03 3.11
N GLU A 43 -7.19 30.69 3.73
CA GLU A 43 -7.01 31.69 4.78
C GLU A 43 -6.80 31.03 6.15
N THR A 44 -7.48 29.91 6.41
CA THR A 44 -7.36 29.18 7.68
C THR A 44 -6.23 28.16 7.66
N ARG A 45 -5.67 27.82 8.84
CA ARG A 45 -4.64 26.78 8.99
C ARG A 45 -5.05 25.45 8.38
N VAL A 46 -6.27 24.99 8.67
CA VAL A 46 -6.81 23.72 8.15
C VAL A 46 -7.10 23.81 6.66
N GLY A 47 -7.62 24.95 6.18
CA GLY A 47 -7.81 25.19 4.74
C GLY A 47 -6.50 25.06 3.96
N ARG A 48 -5.41 25.67 4.44
CA ARG A 48 -4.07 25.53 3.82
C ARG A 48 -3.58 24.08 3.76
N LEU A 49 -3.79 23.30 4.83
CA LEU A 49 -3.43 21.88 4.86
C LEU A 49 -4.26 21.04 3.88
N LEU A 50 -5.57 21.30 3.80
CA LEU A 50 -6.45 20.61 2.88
C LEU A 50 -6.12 20.94 1.42
N GLU A 51 -5.98 22.22 1.10
CA GLU A 51 -5.62 22.70 -0.24
C GLU A 51 -4.34 22.01 -0.73
N ARG A 52 -3.30 21.96 0.12
CA ARG A 52 -2.09 21.23 -0.23
C ARG A 52 -2.35 19.75 -0.47
N ARG A 53 -3.09 19.08 0.42
CA ARG A 53 -3.38 17.64 0.27
C ARG A 53 -4.12 17.34 -1.04
N LEU A 54 -5.08 18.17 -1.42
CA LEU A 54 -5.86 18.00 -2.66
C LEU A 54 -5.02 18.22 -3.92
N HIS A 55 -4.03 19.12 -3.86
CA HIS A 55 -3.15 19.43 -4.99
C HIS A 55 -1.85 18.61 -5.00
N THR A 56 -1.57 17.82 -3.96
CA THR A 56 -0.40 16.93 -3.90
C THR A 56 -0.72 15.63 -4.63
N ARG A 57 0.10 15.26 -5.62
CA ARG A 57 -0.04 13.98 -6.30
C ARG A 57 0.50 12.85 -5.38
N PRO A 58 -0.24 11.74 -5.20
CA PRO A 58 0.26 10.61 -4.44
C PRO A 58 1.56 10.04 -5.01
N GLU A 59 2.47 9.61 -4.14
CA GLU A 59 3.77 9.04 -4.52
C GLU A 59 4.01 7.68 -3.86
N VAL A 60 4.77 6.81 -4.50
CA VAL A 60 5.31 5.61 -3.88
C VAL A 60 6.51 6.01 -2.99
N CYS A 61 6.48 5.55 -1.73
CA CYS A 61 7.59 5.70 -0.81
C CYS A 61 8.24 4.34 -0.52
N ILE A 62 9.48 4.17 -0.95
CA ILE A 62 10.21 2.90 -0.83
C ILE A 62 11.12 2.82 0.40
N GLU A 63 11.29 3.92 1.15
CA GLU A 63 12.21 3.97 2.30
C GLU A 63 11.96 2.85 3.30
N ARG A 64 10.70 2.66 3.69
CA ARG A 64 10.33 1.60 4.62
C ARG A 64 10.68 0.22 4.05
N ALA A 65 10.43 -0.02 2.77
CA ALA A 65 10.77 -1.29 2.13
C ALA A 65 12.29 -1.50 2.08
N ARG A 66 13.05 -0.46 1.73
CA ARG A 66 14.53 -0.44 1.73
C ARG A 66 15.10 -0.80 3.09
N TYR A 67 14.74 -0.04 4.13
CA TYR A 67 15.25 -0.23 5.49
C TYR A 67 14.79 -1.55 6.11
N CYS A 68 13.52 -1.93 5.92
CA CYS A 68 13.03 -3.23 6.38
C CYS A 68 13.81 -4.38 5.72
N THR A 69 14.05 -4.31 4.41
CA THR A 69 14.81 -5.32 3.67
C THR A 69 16.25 -5.43 4.15
N ALA A 70 16.94 -4.29 4.36
CA ALA A 70 18.30 -4.27 4.87
C ALA A 70 18.41 -4.97 6.24
N SER A 71 17.57 -4.58 7.20
CA SER A 71 17.57 -5.22 8.54
C SER A 71 17.20 -6.71 8.48
N MET A 72 16.26 -7.08 7.62
CA MET A 72 15.87 -8.49 7.44
C MET A 72 16.98 -9.34 6.81
N ARG A 73 17.83 -8.76 5.94
CA ARG A 73 19.03 -9.42 5.39
C ARG A 73 20.05 -9.71 6.48
N GLU A 74 20.32 -8.75 7.36
CA GLU A 74 21.34 -8.86 8.41
C GLU A 74 20.95 -9.80 9.56
N THR A 75 19.65 -9.94 9.82
CA THR A 75 19.13 -10.68 10.99
C THR A 75 18.72 -12.11 10.67
N GLN A 76 19.21 -12.70 9.56
CA GLN A 76 18.92 -14.09 9.23
C GLN A 76 19.42 -15.05 10.31
N GLY A 77 18.61 -16.06 10.64
CA GLY A 77 18.90 -17.03 11.70
C GLY A 77 18.36 -16.65 13.08
N GLU A 78 17.92 -15.40 13.29
CA GLU A 78 17.28 -14.98 14.52
C GLU A 78 15.78 -15.36 14.57
N PRO A 79 15.16 -15.44 15.77
CA PRO A 79 13.72 -15.62 15.89
C PRO A 79 12.94 -14.51 15.17
N GLN A 80 11.89 -14.87 14.43
CA GLN A 80 11.15 -13.94 13.56
C GLN A 80 10.64 -12.68 14.28
N VAL A 81 10.21 -12.80 15.53
CA VAL A 81 9.75 -11.66 16.35
C VAL A 81 10.89 -10.65 16.62
N ILE A 82 12.11 -11.14 16.84
CA ILE A 82 13.29 -10.30 17.03
C ILE A 82 13.67 -9.61 15.72
N ARG A 83 13.62 -10.35 14.60
CA ARG A 83 13.86 -9.80 13.26
C ARG A 83 12.90 -8.66 12.94
N GLN A 84 11.61 -8.83 13.24
CA GLN A 84 10.60 -7.77 13.06
C GLN A 84 10.86 -6.57 13.97
N ALA A 85 11.21 -6.79 15.23
CA ALA A 85 11.53 -5.70 16.15
C ALA A 85 12.76 -4.90 15.68
N LYS A 86 13.83 -5.57 15.23
CA LYS A 86 15.02 -4.95 14.67
C LYS A 86 14.72 -4.20 13.37
N ALA A 87 13.91 -4.78 12.49
CA ALA A 87 13.51 -4.13 11.24
C ALA A 87 12.68 -2.87 11.50
N LEU A 88 11.74 -2.91 12.46
CA LEU A 88 10.98 -1.73 12.87
C LEU A 88 11.90 -0.65 13.44
N ALA A 89 12.81 -1.02 14.36
CA ALA A 89 13.77 -0.07 14.93
C ALA A 89 14.66 0.57 13.84
N HIS A 90 15.13 -0.23 12.89
CA HIS A 90 15.96 0.25 11.78
C HIS A 90 15.17 1.17 10.83
N VAL A 91 13.91 0.85 10.53
CA VAL A 91 13.03 1.76 9.77
C VAL A 91 12.86 3.08 10.52
N LEU A 92 12.47 3.05 11.79
CA LEU A 92 12.21 4.26 12.57
C LEU A 92 13.46 5.13 12.76
N ALA A 93 14.65 4.53 12.79
CA ALA A 93 15.92 5.26 12.91
C ALA A 93 16.36 5.95 11.61
N ASN A 94 15.85 5.53 10.44
CA ASN A 94 16.33 6.01 9.14
C ASN A 94 15.25 6.66 8.27
N LEU A 95 13.96 6.50 8.62
CA LEU A 95 12.86 7.09 7.85
C LEU A 95 12.98 8.61 7.82
N THR A 96 12.80 9.22 6.64
CA THR A 96 12.81 10.66 6.50
C THR A 96 11.60 11.25 7.23
N VAL A 97 11.85 12.21 8.13
CA VAL A 97 10.81 12.93 8.88
C VAL A 97 10.58 14.29 8.22
N HIS A 98 9.33 14.52 7.81
CA HIS A 98 8.88 15.83 7.36
C HIS A 98 7.91 16.41 8.38
N ILE A 99 8.14 17.67 8.73
CA ILE A 99 7.18 18.50 9.48
C ILE A 99 6.82 19.63 8.56
N GLU A 100 5.56 19.66 8.20
CA GLU A 100 5.11 20.57 7.17
C GLU A 100 4.57 21.89 7.75
N PRO A 101 4.58 22.99 6.97
CA PRO A 101 3.99 24.24 7.41
C PRO A 101 2.53 24.04 7.86
N TYR A 102 2.15 24.72 8.94
CA TYR A 102 0.80 24.71 9.51
C TYR A 102 0.39 23.41 10.25
N GLU A 103 1.26 22.41 10.35
CA GLU A 103 1.00 21.21 11.16
C GLU A 103 1.10 21.50 12.66
N LEU A 104 0.15 20.96 13.43
CA LEU A 104 0.19 20.91 14.90
C LEU A 104 0.41 19.48 15.41
N ILE A 105 -0.11 18.50 14.68
CA ILE A 105 0.13 17.08 14.89
C ILE A 105 1.10 16.67 13.79
N VAL A 106 2.27 16.17 14.21
CA VAL A 106 3.38 15.85 13.31
C VAL A 106 3.62 14.34 13.27
N GLY A 107 4.24 13.89 12.19
CA GLY A 107 4.61 12.50 11.98
C GLY A 107 3.87 11.88 10.80
N ALA A 108 4.64 11.19 9.96
CA ALA A 108 4.14 10.45 8.83
C ALA A 108 4.79 9.06 8.80
N ILE A 109 4.10 8.09 8.20
CA ILE A 109 4.62 6.73 8.02
C ILE A 109 5.52 6.60 6.77
N THR A 110 5.71 7.70 6.03
CA THR A 110 6.52 7.81 4.81
C THR A 110 7.29 9.12 4.80
N GLY A 111 8.47 9.13 4.15
CA GLY A 111 9.22 10.35 3.82
C GLY A 111 8.59 11.22 2.72
N LYS A 112 7.26 11.25 2.60
CA LYS A 112 6.51 11.94 1.53
C LYS A 112 5.24 12.56 2.12
N VAL A 113 4.83 13.72 1.59
CA VAL A 113 3.62 14.43 2.03
C VAL A 113 2.35 13.59 1.81
N LEU A 114 2.29 12.88 0.66
CA LEU A 114 1.21 11.94 0.34
C LEU A 114 1.80 10.63 -0.20
N GLY A 115 2.52 9.91 0.67
CA GLY A 115 3.22 8.68 0.33
C GLY A 115 2.40 7.40 0.57
N ALA A 116 2.50 6.45 -0.36
CA ALA A 116 2.13 5.06 -0.15
C ALA A 116 3.39 4.22 0.09
N GLY A 117 3.51 3.66 1.30
CA GLY A 117 4.61 2.78 1.67
C GLY A 117 4.51 1.41 1.00
N VAL A 118 5.65 0.82 0.63
CA VAL A 118 5.71 -0.56 0.11
C VAL A 118 5.99 -1.55 1.25
N TYR A 119 5.21 -2.64 1.29
CA TYR A 119 5.28 -3.68 2.32
C TYR A 119 5.63 -5.04 1.70
N PRO A 120 6.91 -5.25 1.33
CA PRO A 120 7.30 -6.40 0.51
C PRO A 120 7.13 -7.75 1.25
N GLU A 121 7.20 -7.79 2.58
CA GLU A 121 7.00 -8.99 3.40
C GLU A 121 5.56 -9.51 3.41
N GLY A 122 4.58 -8.66 3.09
CA GLY A 122 3.17 -9.00 3.11
C GLY A 122 2.69 -9.50 1.75
N ILE A 123 2.01 -8.62 1.01
CA ILE A 123 1.47 -8.86 -0.34
C ILE A 123 2.18 -7.97 -1.39
N GLY A 124 3.41 -7.53 -1.11
CA GLY A 124 4.08 -6.50 -1.90
C GLY A 124 4.33 -6.83 -3.37
N PHE A 125 4.35 -8.11 -3.76
CA PHE A 125 4.49 -8.53 -5.16
C PHE A 125 3.32 -8.15 -6.07
N ARG A 126 2.19 -7.73 -5.51
CA ARG A 126 1.09 -7.18 -6.33
C ARG A 126 1.53 -5.91 -7.04
N VAL A 127 2.27 -5.07 -6.32
CA VAL A 127 2.83 -3.82 -6.86
C VAL A 127 3.94 -4.12 -7.88
N GLU A 128 4.71 -5.20 -7.72
CA GLU A 128 5.73 -5.61 -8.71
C GLU A 128 5.16 -5.72 -10.13
N GLY A 129 3.97 -6.32 -10.28
CA GLY A 129 3.30 -6.45 -11.57
C GLY A 129 2.69 -5.16 -12.13
N GLU A 130 2.54 -4.13 -11.31
CA GLU A 130 1.95 -2.84 -11.68
C GLU A 130 3.00 -1.72 -11.72
N LEU A 131 4.27 -1.99 -11.40
CA LEU A 131 5.31 -0.96 -11.27
C LEU A 131 5.38 -0.02 -12.48
N GLU A 132 5.30 -0.57 -13.68
CA GLU A 132 5.41 0.22 -14.92
C GLU A 132 4.13 1.00 -15.23
N THR A 133 2.98 0.61 -14.68
CA THR A 133 1.68 1.23 -14.95
C THR A 133 1.14 2.06 -13.79
N ILE A 134 1.72 1.96 -12.60
CA ILE A 134 1.21 2.58 -11.37
C ILE A 134 1.10 4.11 -11.47
N GLY A 135 1.96 4.73 -12.28
CA GLY A 135 1.94 6.18 -12.54
C GLY A 135 0.76 6.67 -13.37
N PHE A 136 0.15 5.80 -14.17
CA PHE A 136 -0.87 6.16 -15.15
C PHE A 136 -2.08 5.21 -15.20
N ARG A 137 -2.18 4.26 -14.27
CA ARG A 137 -3.37 3.43 -14.12
C ARG A 137 -4.58 4.31 -13.78
N GLU A 138 -5.72 3.96 -14.38
CA GLU A 138 -6.97 4.72 -14.24
C GLU A 138 -7.41 4.90 -12.78
N PRO A 139 -7.50 3.84 -11.95
CA PRO A 139 -7.78 4.02 -10.53
C PRO A 139 -6.50 4.34 -9.74
N ASN A 140 -6.50 5.46 -9.03
CA ASN A 140 -5.49 5.82 -8.02
C ASN A 140 -4.03 5.75 -8.54
N PRO A 141 -3.62 6.66 -9.45
CA PRO A 141 -2.24 6.71 -9.92
C PRO A 141 -1.29 7.21 -8.82
N PHE A 142 -0.10 6.61 -8.73
CA PHE A 142 0.99 7.03 -7.84
C PHE A 142 2.23 7.32 -8.66
N THR A 143 2.85 8.47 -8.44
CA THR A 143 4.17 8.73 -9.02
C THR A 143 5.23 7.87 -8.36
N VAL A 144 6.18 7.42 -9.18
CA VAL A 144 7.34 6.63 -8.77
C VAL A 144 8.47 7.02 -9.71
N SER A 145 9.67 7.27 -9.16
CA SER A 145 10.83 7.62 -10.00
C SER A 145 11.45 6.36 -10.61
N ASP A 146 12.20 6.53 -11.70
CA ASP A 146 12.90 5.42 -12.36
C ASP A 146 13.92 4.75 -11.42
N GLU A 147 14.57 5.52 -10.55
CA GLU A 147 15.49 5.01 -9.53
C GLU A 147 14.75 4.16 -8.49
N GLN A 148 13.57 4.60 -8.06
CA GLN A 148 12.75 3.82 -7.13
C GLN A 148 12.24 2.53 -7.77
N LEU A 149 11.86 2.57 -9.06
CA LEU A 149 11.47 1.38 -9.81
C LEU A 149 12.61 0.39 -9.93
N TRP A 150 13.80 0.88 -10.26
CA TRP A 150 15.01 0.06 -10.34
C TRP A 150 15.32 -0.59 -8.99
N GLU A 151 15.33 0.18 -7.90
CA GLU A 151 15.64 -0.37 -6.58
C GLU A 151 14.59 -1.40 -6.12
N LEU A 152 13.31 -1.15 -6.39
CA LEU A 152 12.26 -2.13 -6.11
C LEU A 152 12.50 -3.44 -6.85
N ARG A 153 12.81 -3.37 -8.14
CA ARG A 153 12.97 -4.53 -9.03
C ARG A 153 14.24 -5.32 -8.78
N GLU A 154 15.35 -4.63 -8.57
CA GLU A 154 16.69 -5.25 -8.54
C GLU A 154 17.16 -5.56 -7.11
N GLU A 155 16.75 -4.77 -6.11
CA GLU A 155 17.24 -4.93 -4.74
C GLU A 155 16.16 -5.47 -3.80
N ILE A 156 14.98 -4.85 -3.78
CA ILE A 156 13.99 -5.13 -2.74
C ILE A 156 13.25 -6.44 -3.05
N PHE A 157 12.52 -6.51 -4.16
CA PHE A 157 11.68 -7.66 -4.46
C PHE A 157 12.43 -9.00 -4.56
N PRO A 158 13.64 -9.09 -5.16
CA PRO A 158 14.36 -10.35 -5.23
C PRO A 158 14.66 -10.97 -3.85
N TYR A 159 14.94 -10.15 -2.83
CA TYR A 159 15.16 -10.65 -1.48
C TYR A 159 13.91 -11.31 -0.87
N TRP A 160 12.73 -10.80 -1.18
CA TRP A 160 11.47 -11.24 -0.57
C TRP A 160 10.85 -12.45 -1.27
N ARG A 161 11.33 -12.84 -2.46
CA ARG A 161 10.71 -13.93 -3.23
C ARG A 161 10.79 -15.24 -2.45
N GLY A 162 9.64 -15.89 -2.25
CA GLY A 162 9.53 -17.11 -1.45
C GLY A 162 9.57 -16.87 0.06
N ARG A 163 9.53 -15.61 0.53
CA ARG A 163 9.62 -15.23 1.95
C ARG A 163 8.43 -14.42 2.44
N THR A 164 7.44 -14.17 1.58
CA THR A 164 6.30 -13.32 1.94
C THR A 164 5.21 -14.08 2.67
N LEU A 165 4.34 -13.33 3.35
CA LEU A 165 3.10 -13.87 3.91
C LEU A 165 2.24 -14.51 2.82
N GLU A 166 2.21 -13.92 1.63
CA GLU A 166 1.50 -14.49 0.48
C GLU A 166 2.11 -15.83 0.04
N ASP A 167 3.44 -15.94 -0.07
CA ASP A 167 4.10 -17.21 -0.42
C ASP A 167 3.77 -18.30 0.61
N ALA A 168 3.83 -17.93 1.90
CA ALA A 168 3.48 -18.83 3.00
C ALA A 168 2.02 -19.27 2.97
N ALA A 169 1.09 -18.37 2.61
CA ALA A 169 -0.33 -18.69 2.46
C ALA A 169 -0.57 -19.63 1.28
N ARG A 170 0.02 -19.32 0.10
CA ARG A 170 -0.10 -20.14 -1.11
C ARG A 170 0.37 -21.57 -0.91
N ALA A 171 1.48 -21.75 -0.19
CA ALA A 171 2.00 -23.08 0.13
C ALA A 171 1.05 -23.93 1.00
N ARG A 172 0.04 -23.32 1.64
CA ARG A 172 -0.94 -23.99 2.51
C ARG A 172 -2.34 -24.10 1.91
N TRP A 173 -2.57 -23.50 0.75
CA TRP A 173 -3.88 -23.56 0.11
C TRP A 173 -4.19 -24.97 -0.37
N SER A 174 -5.47 -25.35 -0.29
CA SER A 174 -5.93 -26.60 -0.89
C SER A 174 -5.92 -26.48 -2.42
N PRO A 175 -5.89 -27.61 -3.15
CA PRO A 175 -5.97 -27.60 -4.61
C PRO A 175 -7.19 -26.82 -5.14
N GLU A 176 -8.33 -26.89 -4.44
CA GLU A 176 -9.55 -26.17 -4.80
C GLU A 176 -9.35 -24.65 -4.73
N VAL A 177 -8.74 -24.17 -3.64
CA VAL A 177 -8.44 -22.73 -3.47
C VAL A 177 -7.42 -22.28 -4.51
N SER A 178 -6.36 -23.06 -4.74
CA SER A 178 -5.34 -22.73 -5.74
C SER A 178 -5.94 -22.62 -7.14
N ASN A 179 -6.80 -23.57 -7.54
CA ASN A 179 -7.46 -23.55 -8.84
C ASN A 179 -8.34 -22.30 -9.03
N VAL A 180 -9.15 -21.94 -8.03
CA VAL A 180 -9.99 -20.73 -8.08
C VAL A 180 -9.11 -19.47 -8.20
N MET A 181 -8.02 -19.42 -7.45
CA MET A 181 -7.12 -18.26 -7.44
C MET A 181 -6.27 -18.13 -8.71
N GLU A 182 -5.97 -19.23 -9.40
CA GLU A 182 -5.25 -19.25 -10.68
C GLU A 182 -6.14 -18.91 -11.87
N GLN A 183 -7.41 -19.35 -11.85
CA GLN A 183 -8.40 -19.00 -12.88
C GLN A 183 -8.85 -17.52 -12.82
N ALA A 184 -8.61 -16.86 -11.69
CA ALA A 184 -8.90 -15.44 -11.49
C ALA A 184 -7.78 -14.49 -11.98
N VAL A 185 -6.71 -15.04 -12.61
CA VAL A 185 -5.57 -14.32 -13.21
C VAL A 185 -5.82 -14.10 -14.70
#